data_AF-A0A2A3DK47-F1
#
_entry.id   AF-A0A2A3DK47-F1
#
_cell.length_a   1.000
_cell.length_b   1.000
_cell.length_c   1.000
_cell.angle_alpha   90.00
_cell.angle_beta   90.00
_cell.angle_gamma   90.00
#
_symmetry.space_group_name_H-M   'P 1'
#
loop_
_entity.id
_entity.type
_entity.pdbx_description
1 polymer ?
#
loop_
_entity_poly.entity_id
_entity_poly.type
_entity_poly.pdbx_seq_one_letter_code
_entity_poly.pdbx_strand_id
1 'polypeptide(L)'
;MRPYYSINTDGTASTNLQLYALRQARRYWNELTANYLQDKEATEDLVERCVFIVATLGLSVSQLLGQNDPAPLTAQVASPKIIWKRFVAQYGVTDVSADEFDKFIDIYNACRHFGVSPDGLGHARLESLDFEATRRWYETAHNIWLAVIKALRADPQNVIELIDVEGFKA
;
A
#
# COMPACT_ATOMS: atom_id res chain seq x y z
N MET A 1 -18.68 10.06 20.54
CA MET A 1 -18.28 9.13 19.48
C MET A 1 -17.22 9.85 18.65
N ARG A 2 -15.99 9.31 18.53
CA ARG A 2 -14.91 10.02 17.81
C ARG A 2 -15.20 9.95 16.30
N PRO A 3 -15.10 11.06 15.55
CA PRO A 3 -15.20 11.00 14.10
C PRO A 3 -14.08 10.09 13.58
N TYR A 4 -14.46 9.03 12.86
CA TYR A 4 -13.54 8.02 12.35
C TYR A 4 -12.78 8.49 11.09
N TYR A 5 -13.16 9.63 10.52
CA TYR A 5 -12.56 10.14 9.30
C TYR A 5 -12.72 11.67 9.19
N SER A 6 -11.63 12.37 8.89
CA SER A 6 -11.61 13.74 8.39
C SER A 6 -10.41 13.85 7.46
N ILE A 7 -10.65 13.65 6.16
CA ILE A 7 -9.71 14.09 5.14
C ILE A 7 -10.11 15.53 4.85
N ASN A 8 -9.19 16.48 5.01
CA ASN A 8 -9.31 17.77 4.37
C ASN A 8 -8.13 17.95 3.42
N THR A 9 -8.37 18.63 2.30
CA THR A 9 -7.33 18.99 1.33
C THR A 9 -6.79 20.40 1.56
N ASP A 10 -7.32 21.12 2.56
CA ASP A 10 -6.97 22.50 2.91
C ASP A 10 -5.70 22.64 3.77
N GLY A 11 -5.12 21.52 4.21
CA GLY A 11 -3.90 21.49 5.02
C GLY A 11 -4.07 21.91 6.48
N THR A 12 -5.30 22.04 6.98
CA THR A 12 -5.59 22.50 8.35
C THR A 12 -5.86 21.36 9.34
N ALA A 13 -6.01 20.11 8.88
CA ALA A 13 -6.12 18.93 9.72
C ALA A 13 -5.23 17.79 9.18
N SER A 14 -4.56 17.09 10.11
CA SER A 14 -3.95 15.75 9.96
C SER A 14 -3.43 15.40 8.56
N THR A 15 -2.14 15.62 8.31
CA THR A 15 -1.45 15.15 7.09
C THR A 15 -1.85 13.71 6.78
N ASN A 16 -2.57 13.50 5.68
CA ASN A 16 -2.98 12.17 5.21
C ASN A 16 -1.74 11.44 4.67
N LEU A 17 -0.94 10.90 5.59
CA LEU A 17 0.36 10.30 5.31
C LEU A 17 0.21 9.08 4.39
N GLN A 18 -0.88 8.33 4.52
CA GLN A 18 -1.18 7.20 3.65
C GLN A 18 -1.38 7.64 2.20
N LEU A 19 -2.13 8.73 1.95
CA LEU A 19 -2.35 9.27 0.61
C LEU A 19 -1.09 9.95 0.07
N TYR A 20 -0.34 10.64 0.93
CA TYR A 20 0.96 11.20 0.56
C TYR A 20 1.90 10.10 0.07
N ALA A 21 2.03 9.00 0.82
CA ALA A 21 2.85 7.86 0.44
C ALA A 21 2.39 7.25 -0.89
N LEU A 22 1.08 7.05 -1.10
CA LEU A 22 0.54 6.57 -2.38
C LEU A 22 0.93 7.49 -3.56
N ARG A 23 0.81 8.80 -3.37
CA ARG A 23 1.18 9.80 -4.40
C ARG A 23 2.67 9.79 -4.70
N GLN A 24 3.53 9.63 -3.69
CA GLN A 24 4.97 9.49 -3.91
C GLN A 24 5.27 8.20 -4.67
N ALA A 25 4.74 7.05 -4.25
CA ALA A 25 4.94 5.78 -4.94
C ALA A 25 4.57 5.87 -6.44
N ARG A 26 3.43 6.51 -6.75
CA ARG A 26 3.03 6.77 -8.14
C ARG A 26 3.99 7.66 -8.90
N ARG A 27 4.46 8.76 -8.30
CA ARG A 27 5.43 9.64 -8.94
C ARG A 27 6.69 8.87 -9.35
N TYR A 28 7.24 8.09 -8.42
CA TYR A 28 8.43 7.28 -8.68
C TYR A 28 8.17 6.14 -9.64
N TRP A 29 6.98 5.52 -9.62
CA TRP A 29 6.56 4.52 -10.60
C TRP A 29 6.53 5.08 -12.03
N ASN A 30 5.94 6.26 -12.21
CA ASN A 30 5.88 6.91 -13.52
C ASN A 30 7.27 7.25 -14.05
N GLU A 31 8.13 7.77 -13.17
CA GLU A 31 9.51 8.11 -13.51
C GLU A 31 10.34 6.86 -13.84
N LEU A 32 10.19 5.79 -13.07
CA LEU A 32 10.87 4.52 -13.34
C LEU A 32 10.39 3.91 -14.65
N THR A 33 9.08 3.93 -14.91
CA THR A 33 8.48 3.43 -16.15
C THR A 33 9.01 4.17 -17.37
N ALA A 34 9.09 5.51 -17.30
CA ALA A 34 9.63 6.31 -18.40
C ALA A 34 11.10 5.95 -18.69
N ASN A 35 11.93 5.82 -17.66
CA ASN A 35 13.34 5.45 -17.83
C ASN A 35 13.50 4.02 -18.34
N TYR A 36 12.73 3.07 -17.80
CA TYR A 36 12.77 1.66 -18.21
C TYR A 36 12.30 1.44 -19.65
N LEU A 37 11.39 2.28 -20.16
CA LEU A 37 11.03 2.26 -21.58
C LEU A 37 12.21 2.61 -22.49
N GLN A 38 13.10 3.50 -22.04
CA GLN A 38 14.28 3.93 -22.79
C GLN A 38 15.46 2.97 -22.61
N ASP A 39 15.81 2.68 -21.36
CA ASP A 39 17.10 2.07 -21.00
C ASP A 39 16.95 0.59 -20.57
N LYS A 40 15.73 0.08 -20.41
CA LYS A 40 15.44 -1.31 -20.00
C LYS A 40 16.20 -1.70 -18.73
N GLU A 41 16.81 -2.88 -18.70
CA GLU A 41 17.58 -3.38 -17.55
C GLU A 41 18.82 -2.53 -17.22
N ALA A 42 19.25 -1.63 -18.13
CA ALA A 42 20.33 -0.68 -17.88
C ALA A 42 19.85 0.63 -17.21
N THR A 43 18.57 0.71 -16.81
CA THR A 43 18.04 1.84 -16.06
C THR A 43 18.84 2.04 -14.76
N GLU A 44 19.30 3.27 -14.53
CA GLU A 44 20.02 3.64 -13.32
C GLU A 44 19.22 3.33 -12.05
N ASP A 45 19.89 2.70 -11.09
CA ASP A 45 19.35 2.32 -9.78
C ASP A 45 18.03 1.53 -9.86
N LEU A 46 17.86 0.69 -10.89
CA LEU A 46 16.59 -0.02 -11.17
C LEU A 46 16.07 -0.76 -9.92
N VAL A 47 16.91 -1.56 -9.28
CA VAL A 47 16.51 -2.38 -8.13
C VAL A 47 16.18 -1.50 -6.92
N GLU A 48 17.00 -0.51 -6.62
CA GLU A 48 16.80 0.43 -5.52
C GLU A 48 15.51 1.22 -5.69
N ARG A 49 15.20 1.67 -6.92
CA ARG A 49 13.95 2.36 -7.26
C ARG A 49 12.75 1.43 -7.11
N CYS A 50 12.86 0.18 -7.56
CA CYS A 50 11.84 -0.86 -7.33
C CYS A 50 11.57 -1.07 -5.82
N VAL A 51 12.62 -1.27 -5.03
CA VAL A 51 12.53 -1.43 -3.56
C VAL A 51 11.87 -0.21 -2.92
N PHE A 52 12.28 0.99 -3.31
CA PHE A 52 11.72 2.24 -2.80
C PHE A 52 10.22 2.35 -3.08
N ILE A 53 9.79 2.03 -4.32
CA ILE A 53 8.38 2.06 -4.72
C ILE A 53 7.56 1.07 -3.87
N VAL A 54 7.99 -0.19 -3.76
CA VAL A 54 7.26 -1.20 -2.99
C VAL A 54 7.24 -0.88 -1.49
N ALA A 55 8.35 -0.38 -0.93
CA ALA A 55 8.40 0.09 0.46
C ALA A 55 7.38 1.21 0.71
N THR A 56 7.28 2.16 -0.23
CA THR A 56 6.38 3.31 -0.14
C THR A 56 4.91 2.89 -0.27
N LEU A 57 4.61 1.96 -1.19
CA LEU A 57 3.28 1.36 -1.33
C LEU A 57 2.85 0.61 -0.07
N GLY A 58 3.72 -0.21 0.48
CA GLY A 58 3.42 -0.97 1.69
C GLY A 58 3.25 -0.07 2.93
N LEU A 59 4.01 1.02 3.03
CA LEU A 59 3.77 2.05 4.05
C LEU A 59 2.38 2.66 3.90
N SER A 60 2.01 3.05 2.68
CA SER A 60 0.71 3.62 2.37
C SER A 60 -0.44 2.68 2.76
N VAL A 61 -0.37 1.40 2.33
CA VAL A 61 -1.40 0.38 2.63
C VAL A 61 -1.45 0.07 4.13
N SER A 62 -0.31 -0.09 4.80
CA SER A 62 -0.28 -0.41 6.23
C SER A 62 -0.86 0.72 7.09
N GLN A 63 -0.64 1.98 6.73
CA GLN A 63 -1.23 3.14 7.40
C GLN A 63 -2.73 3.26 7.12
N LEU A 64 -3.16 3.03 5.87
CA LEU A 64 -4.56 2.98 5.51
C LEU A 64 -5.31 1.94 6.36
N LEU A 65 -4.78 0.72 6.46
CA LEU A 65 -5.39 -0.34 7.27
C LEU A 65 -5.31 -0.04 8.77
N GLY A 66 -4.16 0.43 9.27
CA GLY A 66 -3.98 0.75 10.69
C GLY A 66 -4.97 1.80 11.21
N GLN A 67 -5.30 2.79 10.39
CA GLN A 67 -6.30 3.81 10.74
C GLN A 67 -7.75 3.32 10.63
N ASN A 68 -7.98 2.27 9.85
CA ASN A 68 -9.29 1.72 9.56
C ASN A 68 -9.43 0.27 10.06
N ASP A 69 -8.70 -0.10 11.12
CA ASP A 69 -8.86 -1.41 11.74
C ASP A 69 -10.27 -1.50 12.35
N PRO A 70 -11.13 -2.42 11.87
CA PRO A 70 -12.47 -2.57 12.41
C PRO A 70 -12.51 -2.99 13.88
N ALA A 71 -11.45 -3.63 14.37
CA ALA A 71 -11.36 -4.14 15.73
C ALA A 71 -9.98 -3.81 16.34
N PRO A 72 -9.70 -2.52 16.61
CA PRO A 72 -8.40 -2.09 17.08
C PRO A 72 -8.12 -2.66 18.47
N LEU A 73 -6.90 -3.14 18.69
CA LEU A 73 -6.47 -3.64 20.00
C LEU A 73 -6.03 -2.47 20.88
N THR A 74 -6.35 -2.52 22.17
CA THR A 74 -6.17 -1.41 23.11
C THR A 74 -4.71 -0.98 23.34
N ALA A 75 -3.74 -1.87 23.10
CA ALA A 75 -2.34 -1.67 23.46
C ALA A 75 -1.33 -1.84 22.32
N GLN A 76 -1.75 -2.33 21.15
CA GLN A 76 -0.84 -2.61 20.04
C GLN A 76 -1.55 -2.53 18.69
N VAL A 77 -0.87 -1.96 17.69
CA VAL A 77 -1.34 -2.04 16.30
C VAL A 77 -1.08 -3.46 15.79
N ALA A 78 -2.14 -4.14 15.37
CA ALA A 78 -2.02 -5.48 14.78
C ALA A 78 -1.22 -5.43 13.47
N SER A 79 -0.67 -6.57 13.04
CA SER A 79 0.01 -6.63 11.75
C SER A 79 -0.97 -6.35 10.60
N PRO A 80 -0.51 -5.78 9.46
CA PRO A 80 -1.39 -5.51 8.32
C PRO A 80 -2.17 -6.75 7.86
N LYS A 81 -1.58 -7.95 7.91
CA LYS A 81 -2.25 -9.23 7.60
C LYS A 81 -3.43 -9.53 8.52
N ILE A 82 -3.28 -9.29 9.82
CA ILE A 82 -4.37 -9.47 10.79
C ILE A 82 -5.47 -8.43 10.57
N ILE A 83 -5.09 -7.18 10.35
CA ILE A 83 -6.06 -6.10 10.10
C ILE A 83 -6.84 -6.40 8.82
N TRP A 84 -6.18 -6.79 7.74
CA TRP A 84 -6.82 -7.16 6.48
C TRP A 84 -7.84 -8.28 6.65
N LYS A 85 -7.49 -9.35 7.39
CA LYS A 85 -8.43 -10.44 7.68
C LYS A 85 -9.71 -9.95 8.37
N ARG A 86 -9.57 -9.04 9.34
CA ARG A 86 -10.72 -8.45 10.03
C ARG A 86 -11.52 -7.52 9.12
N PHE A 87 -10.82 -6.73 8.31
CA PHE A 87 -11.43 -5.82 7.33
C PHE A 87 -12.27 -6.58 6.31
N VAL A 88 -11.72 -7.65 5.72
CA VAL A 88 -12.44 -8.55 4.81
C VAL A 88 -13.67 -9.17 5.50
N ALA A 89 -13.52 -9.62 6.75
CA ALA A 89 -14.63 -10.22 7.49
C ALA A 89 -15.76 -9.23 7.79
N GLN A 90 -15.44 -7.95 8.06
CA GLN A 90 -16.42 -6.92 8.34
C GLN A 90 -17.10 -6.39 7.07
N TYR A 91 -16.33 -6.13 6.01
CA TYR A 91 -16.83 -5.42 4.82
C TYR A 91 -17.06 -6.31 3.59
N GLY A 92 -16.73 -7.61 3.67
CA GLY A 92 -16.97 -8.56 2.57
C GLY A 92 -16.13 -8.28 1.32
N VAL A 93 -14.91 -7.75 1.48
CA VAL A 93 -14.03 -7.42 0.35
C VAL A 93 -13.57 -8.69 -0.38
N THR A 94 -13.87 -8.79 -1.67
CA THR A 94 -13.49 -9.92 -2.54
C THR A 94 -12.53 -9.55 -3.67
N ASP A 95 -12.33 -8.25 -3.90
CA ASP A 95 -11.56 -7.73 -5.06
C ASP A 95 -10.06 -8.02 -4.95
N VAL A 96 -9.54 -8.33 -3.75
CA VAL A 96 -8.14 -8.70 -3.50
C VAL A 96 -8.10 -9.98 -2.67
N SER A 97 -7.41 -11.01 -3.17
CA SER A 97 -7.30 -12.28 -2.46
C SER A 97 -6.40 -12.17 -1.23
N ALA A 98 -6.68 -12.98 -0.19
CA ALA A 98 -5.87 -13.00 1.01
C ALA A 98 -4.42 -13.45 0.73
N ASP A 99 -4.22 -14.40 -0.18
CA ASP A 99 -2.89 -14.88 -0.60
C ASP A 99 -2.08 -13.77 -1.29
N GLU A 100 -2.72 -13.01 -2.19
CA GLU A 100 -2.07 -11.89 -2.86
C GLU A 100 -1.70 -10.76 -1.90
N PHE A 101 -2.61 -10.41 -1.00
CA PHE A 101 -2.35 -9.44 0.06
C PHE A 101 -1.17 -9.87 0.94
N ASP A 102 -1.16 -11.14 1.36
CA ASP A 102 -0.11 -11.66 2.23
C ASP A 102 1.27 -11.62 1.56
N LYS A 103 1.34 -11.98 0.27
CA LYS A 103 2.57 -11.88 -0.53
C LYS A 103 3.05 -10.44 -0.67
N PHE A 104 2.13 -9.50 -0.94
CA PHE A 104 2.47 -8.09 -1.00
C PHE A 104 3.07 -7.58 0.32
N ILE A 105 2.47 -7.94 1.46
CA ILE A 105 3.02 -7.56 2.78
C ILE A 105 4.37 -8.22 3.06
N ASP A 106 4.60 -9.45 2.60
CA ASP A 106 5.90 -10.11 2.77
C ASP A 106 7.01 -9.44 1.96
N ILE A 107 6.72 -9.03 0.72
CA ILE A 107 7.68 -8.26 -0.09
C ILE A 107 7.89 -6.86 0.48
N TYR A 108 6.83 -6.18 0.92
CA TYR A 108 6.95 -4.89 1.63
C TYR A 108 7.87 -5.00 2.85
N ASN A 109 7.66 -6.02 3.70
CA ASN A 109 8.51 -6.22 4.87
C ASN A 109 9.97 -6.50 4.48
N ALA A 110 10.21 -7.28 3.42
CA ALA A 110 11.55 -7.49 2.90
C ALA A 110 12.19 -6.18 2.43
N CYS A 111 11.46 -5.33 1.70
CA CYS A 111 11.93 -4.01 1.25
C CYS A 111 12.23 -3.07 2.43
N ARG A 112 11.32 -2.98 3.40
CA ARG A 112 11.45 -2.10 4.58
C ARG A 112 12.70 -2.40 5.41
N HIS A 113 13.10 -3.67 5.47
CA HIS A 113 14.24 -4.10 6.25
C HIS A 113 15.49 -4.33 5.41
N PHE A 114 15.52 -3.89 4.14
CA PHE A 114 16.63 -4.13 3.21
C PHE A 114 17.02 -5.62 3.13
N GLY A 115 16.05 -6.52 3.25
CA GLY A 115 16.26 -7.96 3.23
C GLY A 115 16.73 -8.56 4.56
N VAL A 116 16.87 -7.75 5.62
CA VAL A 116 17.14 -8.25 6.96
C VAL A 116 15.85 -8.81 7.56
N SER A 117 15.77 -10.12 7.70
CA SER A 117 14.67 -10.80 8.38
C SER A 117 15.18 -11.71 9.49
N PRO A 118 14.38 -11.99 10.54
CA PRO A 118 14.79 -12.88 11.64
C PRO A 118 15.15 -14.30 11.19
N ASP A 119 14.61 -14.73 10.04
CA ASP A 119 14.86 -16.03 9.41
C ASP A 119 16.00 -15.99 8.36
N GLY A 120 16.61 -14.82 8.11
CA GLY A 120 17.70 -14.63 7.14
C GLY A 120 17.30 -14.74 5.66
N LEU A 121 16.01 -14.92 5.35
CA LEU A 121 15.50 -15.12 3.99
C LEU A 121 15.13 -13.82 3.25
N GLY A 122 15.15 -12.66 3.92
CA GLY A 122 14.67 -11.40 3.34
C GLY A 122 15.50 -10.94 2.14
N HIS A 123 16.81 -11.18 2.10
CA HIS A 123 17.65 -10.84 0.95
C HIS A 123 17.28 -11.66 -0.29
N ALA A 124 17.02 -12.96 -0.12
CA ALA A 124 16.57 -13.83 -1.23
C ALA A 124 15.20 -13.40 -1.78
N ARG A 125 14.35 -12.77 -0.95
CA ARG A 125 13.06 -12.20 -1.40
C ARG A 125 13.24 -10.91 -2.22
N LEU A 126 14.30 -10.13 -1.96
CA LEU A 126 14.62 -8.94 -2.74
C LEU A 126 15.29 -9.25 -4.08
N GLU A 127 16.02 -10.37 -4.16
CA GLU A 127 16.73 -10.83 -5.36
C GLU A 127 15.81 -11.07 -6.58
N SER A 128 14.49 -11.12 -6.36
CA SER A 128 13.46 -11.26 -7.39
C SER A 128 12.68 -9.98 -7.72
N LEU A 129 13.06 -8.83 -7.14
CA LEU A 129 12.32 -7.58 -7.36
C LEU A 129 12.87 -6.81 -8.59
N ASP A 130 12.29 -7.10 -9.75
CA ASP A 130 12.53 -6.39 -11.01
C ASP A 130 11.39 -5.41 -11.36
N PHE A 131 11.45 -4.83 -12.56
CA PHE A 131 10.44 -3.89 -13.05
C PHE A 131 9.03 -4.51 -13.12
N GLU A 132 8.90 -5.73 -13.64
CA GLU A 132 7.59 -6.39 -13.81
C GLU A 132 7.01 -6.88 -12.48
N ALA A 133 7.87 -7.38 -11.59
CA ALA A 133 7.47 -7.68 -10.21
C ALA A 133 6.99 -6.42 -9.49
N THR A 134 7.70 -5.29 -9.67
CA THR A 134 7.30 -3.99 -9.10
C THR A 134 5.98 -3.48 -9.67
N ARG A 135 5.78 -3.62 -10.99
CA ARG A 135 4.50 -3.31 -11.65
C ARG A 135 3.35 -4.06 -11.01
N ARG A 136 3.51 -5.38 -10.84
CA ARG A 136 2.50 -6.21 -10.20
C ARG A 136 2.18 -5.71 -8.79
N TRP A 137 3.19 -5.40 -7.97
CA TRP A 137 2.95 -4.89 -6.62
C TRP A 137 2.33 -3.50 -6.60
N TYR A 138 2.63 -2.66 -7.60
CA TYR A 138 1.96 -1.38 -7.80
C TYR A 138 0.46 -1.57 -8.06
N GLU A 139 0.10 -2.46 -8.98
CA GLU A 139 -1.30 -2.79 -9.30
C GLU A 139 -2.01 -3.42 -8.10
N THR A 140 -1.39 -4.38 -7.41
CA THR A 140 -1.94 -4.98 -6.18
C THR A 140 -2.22 -3.93 -5.11
N ALA A 141 -1.26 -3.03 -4.83
CA ALA A 141 -1.43 -1.98 -3.83
C ALA A 141 -2.55 -1.00 -4.21
N HIS A 142 -2.69 -0.67 -5.50
CA HIS A 142 -3.79 0.15 -6.01
C HIS A 142 -5.15 -0.53 -5.85
N ASN A 143 -5.24 -1.83 -6.17
CA ASN A 143 -6.45 -2.63 -5.96
C ASN A 143 -6.85 -2.70 -4.48
N ILE A 144 -5.88 -2.85 -3.57
CA ILE A 144 -6.13 -2.80 -2.12
C ILE A 144 -6.72 -1.45 -1.72
N TRP A 145 -6.11 -0.35 -2.18
CA TRP A 145 -6.60 1.00 -1.94
C TRP A 145 -8.04 1.21 -2.42
N LEU A 146 -8.34 0.80 -3.66
CA LEU A 146 -9.68 0.90 -4.23
C LEU A 146 -10.69 0.07 -3.43
N ALA A 147 -10.33 -1.18 -3.07
CA ALA A 147 -11.19 -2.06 -2.31
C ALA A 147 -11.52 -1.49 -0.92
N VAL A 148 -10.52 -0.96 -0.21
CA VAL A 148 -10.72 -0.33 1.10
C VAL A 148 -11.61 0.91 0.99
N ILE A 149 -11.30 1.82 0.06
CA ILE A 149 -12.09 3.06 -0.08
C ILE A 149 -13.52 2.76 -0.54
N LYS A 150 -13.72 1.80 -1.45
CA LYS A 150 -15.04 1.33 -1.86
C LYS A 150 -15.84 0.77 -0.69
N ALA A 151 -15.23 -0.10 0.12
CA ALA A 151 -15.85 -0.67 1.32
C ALA A 151 -16.25 0.41 2.33
N LEU A 152 -15.32 1.33 2.65
CA LEU A 152 -15.58 2.39 3.62
C LEU A 152 -16.65 3.38 3.12
N ARG A 153 -16.70 3.69 1.82
CA ARG A 153 -17.75 4.55 1.22
C ARG A 153 -19.13 3.93 1.23
N ALA A 154 -19.22 2.60 1.17
CA ALA A 154 -20.48 1.89 1.22
C ALA A 154 -21.11 1.88 2.63
N ASP A 155 -20.31 2.12 3.66
CA ASP A 155 -20.78 2.22 5.04
C ASP A 155 -21.34 3.63 5.32
N PRO A 156 -22.66 3.76 5.58
CA PRO A 156 -23.30 5.06 5.80
C PRO A 156 -22.83 5.77 7.08
N GLN A 157 -22.09 5.10 7.96
CA GLN A 157 -21.50 5.70 9.17
C GLN A 157 -20.19 6.44 8.86
N ASN A 158 -19.61 6.25 7.68
CA ASN A 158 -18.37 6.91 7.27
C ASN A 158 -18.64 8.16 6.43
N VAL A 159 -17.90 9.24 6.72
CA VAL A 159 -17.89 10.46 5.92
C VAL A 159 -16.54 10.53 5.21
N ILE A 160 -16.52 10.22 3.92
CA ILE A 160 -15.31 10.23 3.09
C ILE A 160 -15.47 11.33 2.04
N GLU A 161 -14.64 12.36 2.09
CA GLU A 161 -14.54 13.34 1.00
C GLU A 161 -14.21 12.64 -0.32
N LEU A 162 -14.58 13.24 -1.45
CA LEU A 162 -14.26 12.72 -2.78
C LEU A 162 -12.73 12.66 -2.99
N ILE A 163 -12.12 11.53 -2.63
CA ILE A 163 -10.76 11.18 -3.01
C ILE A 163 -10.81 10.62 -4.43
N ASP A 164 -10.14 11.29 -5.36
CA ASP A 164 -9.91 10.75 -6.70
C ASP A 164 -8.86 9.63 -6.65
N VAL A 165 -9.28 8.40 -6.35
CA VAL A 165 -8.44 7.19 -6.40
C VAL A 165 -8.42 6.59 -7.82
N GLU A 166 -9.41 6.94 -8.65
CA GLU A 166 -9.56 6.51 -10.04
C GLU A 166 -8.43 7.05 -10.92
N GLY A 167 -8.01 8.29 -10.68
CA GLY A 167 -6.90 8.91 -11.38
C GLY A 167 -5.54 8.23 -11.19
N PHE A 168 -5.44 7.18 -10.36
CA PHE A 168 -4.22 6.40 -10.10
C PHE A 168 -4.08 5.10 -10.93
N LYS A 169 -5.05 4.76 -11.80
CA LYS A 169 -4.92 3.65 -12.75
C LYS A 169 -3.71 3.89 -13.67
N ALA A 170 -2.90 2.83 -13.87
CA ALA A 170 -1.70 2.84 -14.72
C ALA A 170 -2.05 2.90 -16.21
#